data_AF-A0A7C1A6A1-F1
#
_entry.id   AF-A0A7C1A6A1-F1
#
_cell.length_a   1.000
_cell.length_b   1.000
_cell.length_c   1.000
_cell.angle_alpha   90.00
_cell.angle_beta   90.00
_cell.angle_gamma   90.00
#
_symmetry.space_group_name_H-M   'P 1'
#
loop_
_entity.id
_entity.type
_entity.pdbx_description
1 polymer ?
#
loop_
_entity_poly.entity_id
_entity_poly.type
_entity_poly.pdbx_seq_one_letter_code
_entity_poly.pdbx_strand_id
1 'polypeptide(L)'
;MQTPFDIAADLHTPVSAYLRLEPLAPRYLLESVEGGHQGRYSFIGFGETLRIAIEPQGVRVGGELVSKEPLDGLRTALGRAPQCGPFMSDQPFSGGLVGVAAFDLVRRFYPLPQAPHRSTHPEGAYM
;
A
#
# COMPACT_ATOMS: atom_id res chain seq x y z
N MET A 1 -10.48 -23.16 -3.34
CA MET A 1 -9.42 -22.20 -3.70
C MET A 1 -9.71 -21.73 -5.12
N GLN A 2 -9.78 -20.43 -5.36
CA GLN A 2 -9.90 -19.90 -6.71
C GLN A 2 -8.54 -20.08 -7.41
N THR A 3 -8.54 -20.61 -8.61
CA THR A 3 -7.35 -20.76 -9.47
C THR A 3 -7.00 -19.38 -10.05
N PRO A 4 -5.72 -18.99 -10.18
CA PRO A 4 -5.41 -17.74 -10.86
C PRO A 4 -5.82 -17.89 -12.32
N PHE A 5 -6.22 -16.78 -12.94
CA PHE A 5 -6.59 -16.75 -14.34
C PHE A 5 -5.83 -15.61 -15.03
N ASP A 6 -5.39 -15.88 -16.24
CA ASP A 6 -4.69 -14.91 -17.06
C ASP A 6 -5.65 -14.21 -18.01
N ILE A 7 -5.44 -12.92 -18.22
CA ILE A 7 -6.15 -12.13 -19.23
C ILE A 7 -5.13 -11.71 -20.29
N ALA A 8 -5.44 -11.93 -21.57
CA ALA A 8 -4.64 -11.40 -22.66
C ALA A 8 -4.62 -9.86 -22.60
N ALA A 9 -3.43 -9.29 -22.41
CA ALA A 9 -3.21 -7.85 -22.21
C ALA A 9 -1.96 -7.37 -22.96
N ASP A 10 -1.59 -8.05 -24.04
CA ASP A 10 -0.45 -7.74 -24.92
C ASP A 10 -0.50 -6.33 -25.54
N LEU A 11 -1.72 -5.80 -25.75
CA LEU A 11 -1.95 -4.44 -26.23
C LEU A 11 -2.05 -3.39 -25.12
N HIS A 12 -1.81 -3.77 -23.86
CA HIS A 12 -1.93 -2.88 -22.72
C HIS A 12 -0.58 -2.66 -22.04
N THR A 13 -0.22 -1.38 -21.90
CA THR A 13 0.77 -0.96 -20.89
C THR A 13 0.11 -0.95 -19.51
N PRO A 14 0.87 -1.06 -18.41
CA PRO A 14 0.29 -1.00 -17.05
C PRO A 14 -0.53 0.27 -16.80
N VAL A 15 -0.08 1.42 -17.31
CA VAL A 15 -0.85 2.67 -17.26
C VAL A 15 -2.18 2.55 -18.00
N SER A 16 -2.18 1.99 -19.21
CA SER A 16 -3.43 1.81 -19.97
C SER A 16 -4.38 0.80 -19.31
N ALA A 17 -3.84 -0.24 -18.67
CA ALA A 17 -4.61 -1.19 -17.88
C ALA A 17 -5.23 -0.51 -16.65
N TYR A 18 -4.45 0.27 -15.90
CA TYR A 18 -4.93 1.05 -14.75
C TYR A 18 -6.11 1.94 -15.11
N LEU A 19 -6.01 2.69 -16.22
CA LEU A 19 -7.09 3.56 -16.69
C LEU A 19 -8.34 2.79 -17.14
N ARG A 20 -8.17 1.63 -17.78
CA ARG A 20 -9.31 0.79 -18.20
C ARG A 20 -10.03 0.10 -17.04
N LEU A 21 -9.34 -0.09 -15.92
CA LEU A 21 -9.92 -0.63 -14.69
C LEU A 21 -10.66 0.43 -13.86
N GLU A 22 -10.88 1.64 -14.38
CA GLU A 22 -11.62 2.73 -13.72
C GLU A 22 -12.96 2.29 -13.09
N PRO A 23 -13.80 1.44 -13.72
CA PRO A 23 -15.02 0.93 -13.11
C PRO A 23 -14.80 0.09 -11.84
N LEU A 24 -13.59 -0.43 -11.62
CA LEU A 24 -13.20 -1.17 -10.41
C LEU A 24 -12.59 -0.26 -9.33
N ALA A 25 -12.59 1.06 -9.54
CA ALA A 25 -12.03 2.05 -8.63
C ALA A 25 -10.55 1.75 -8.27
N PRO A 26 -9.62 1.86 -9.25
CA PRO A 26 -8.21 1.60 -9.02
C PRO A 26 -7.64 2.67 -8.07
N ARG A 27 -6.68 2.24 -7.24
CA ARG A 27 -6.17 3.02 -6.10
C ARG A 27 -4.69 3.29 -6.18
N TYR A 28 -3.93 2.33 -6.70
CA TYR A 28 -2.49 2.47 -6.92
C TYR A 28 -2.05 1.72 -8.18
N LEU A 29 -0.97 2.23 -8.75
CA LEU A 29 -0.15 1.56 -9.75
C LEU A 29 1.29 1.59 -9.24
N LEU A 30 1.89 0.41 -9.06
CA LEU A 30 3.31 0.28 -8.74
C LEU A 30 4.05 -0.25 -9.97
N GLU A 31 4.94 0.55 -10.50
CA GLU A 31 5.87 0.18 -11.57
C GLU A 31 7.30 0.26 -11.04
N SER A 32 8.15 -0.65 -11.51
CA SER A 32 9.59 -0.61 -11.25
C SER A 32 10.29 -0.18 -12.54
N VAL A 33 11.09 0.88 -12.47
CA VAL A 33 11.91 1.35 -13.58
C VAL A 33 13.33 1.51 -13.08
N GLU A 34 14.27 0.79 -13.69
CA GLU A 34 15.68 0.83 -13.34
C GLU A 34 16.50 1.12 -14.59
N GLY A 35 17.28 2.21 -14.59
CA GLY A 35 18.12 2.59 -15.72
C GLY A 35 17.37 2.75 -17.06
N GLY A 36 16.10 3.16 -17.01
CA GLY A 36 15.23 3.29 -18.19
C GLY A 36 14.56 1.99 -18.66
N HIS A 37 14.80 0.86 -17.98
CA HIS A 37 14.16 -0.42 -18.27
C HIS A 37 13.01 -0.68 -17.29
N GLN A 38 11.87 -1.11 -17.82
CA GLN A 38 10.74 -1.51 -17.01
C GLN A 38 10.98 -2.89 -16.41
N GLY A 39 10.72 -3.01 -15.11
CA GLY A 39 10.77 -4.28 -14.39
C GLY A 39 9.72 -5.26 -14.92
N ARG A 40 9.93 -6.55 -14.63
CA ARG A 40 9.08 -7.64 -15.12
C ARG A 40 7.62 -7.55 -14.68
N TYR A 41 7.34 -6.92 -13.54
CA TYR A 41 6.02 -6.86 -12.93
C TYR A 41 5.56 -5.43 -12.69
N SER A 42 4.25 -5.22 -12.81
CA SER A 42 3.55 -4.02 -12.34
C SER A 42 2.32 -4.46 -11.54
N PHE A 43 1.97 -3.70 -10.51
CA PHE A 43 0.88 -4.04 -9.59
C PHE A 43 -0.19 -2.97 -9.61
N ILE A 44 -1.43 -3.39 -9.82
CA ILE A 44 -2.60 -2.53 -9.74
C ILE A 44 -3.49 -3.05 -8.60
N GLY A 45 -3.75 -2.20 -7.61
CA GLY A 45 -4.75 -2.45 -6.59
C GLY A 45 -6.00 -1.64 -6.86
N PHE A 46 -7.16 -2.27 -6.71
CA PHE A 46 -8.47 -1.65 -6.96
C PHE A 46 -9.51 -2.17 -5.96
N GLY A 47 -10.65 -1.50 -5.89
CA GLY A 47 -11.77 -1.88 -5.03
C GLY A 47 -11.78 -1.23 -3.64
N GLU A 48 -12.51 -1.86 -2.73
CA GLU A 48 -12.61 -1.44 -1.34
C GLU A 48 -11.43 -1.96 -0.52
N THR A 49 -10.80 -1.06 0.22
CA THR A 49 -9.66 -1.37 1.07
C THR A 49 -9.81 -0.73 2.44
N LEU A 50 -9.20 -1.35 3.45
CA LEU A 50 -9.12 -0.77 4.79
C LEU A 50 -8.20 0.44 4.72
N ARG A 51 -8.64 1.61 5.18
CA ARG A 51 -7.76 2.78 5.31
C ARG A 51 -6.96 2.70 6.60
N ILE A 52 -5.64 2.82 6.50
CA ILE A 52 -4.73 2.90 7.63
C ILE A 52 -4.09 4.28 7.67
N ALA A 53 -4.14 4.93 8.82
CA ALA A 53 -3.44 6.19 9.06
C ALA A 53 -2.56 6.05 10.30
N ILE A 54 -1.30 6.46 10.19
CA ILE A 54 -0.41 6.66 11.33
C ILE A 54 -0.48 8.13 11.67
N GLU A 55 -1.02 8.44 12.84
CA GLU A 55 -1.23 9.79 13.35
C GLU A 55 -0.42 9.97 14.65
N PRO A 56 -0.28 11.21 15.15
CA PRO A 56 0.40 11.46 16.42
C PRO A 56 -0.16 10.66 17.60
N GLN A 57 -1.46 10.34 17.57
CA GLN A 57 -2.14 9.57 18.61
C GLN A 57 -1.92 8.05 18.48
N GLY A 58 -1.45 7.58 17.32
CA GLY A 58 -1.22 6.17 17.01
C GLY A 58 -1.71 5.75 15.64
N VAL A 59 -1.80 4.45 15.42
CA VAL A 59 -2.26 3.84 14.16
C VAL A 59 -3.77 3.61 14.21
N ARG A 60 -4.46 4.11 13.19
CA ARG A 60 -5.91 3.92 13.00
C ARG A 60 -6.17 3.02 11.80
N VAL A 61 -7.11 2.08 11.95
CA VAL A 61 -7.58 1.19 10.88
C VAL A 61 -9.09 1.38 10.74
N GLY A 62 -9.56 1.85 9.59
CA GLY A 62 -10.98 2.15 9.38
C GLY A 62 -11.53 3.19 10.37
N GLY A 63 -10.68 4.04 10.93
CA GLY A 63 -11.03 5.04 11.95
C GLY A 63 -10.92 4.54 13.39
N GLU A 64 -10.71 3.25 13.65
CA GLU A 64 -10.48 2.71 15.00
C GLU A 64 -9.00 2.85 15.39
N LEU A 65 -8.68 3.37 16.57
CA LEU A 65 -7.31 3.38 17.09
C LEU A 65 -6.92 1.97 17.55
N VAL A 66 -5.99 1.32 16.85
CA VAL A 66 -5.60 -0.07 17.12
C VAL A 66 -4.30 -0.21 17.90
N SER A 67 -3.44 0.81 17.84
CA SER A 67 -2.16 0.82 18.57
C SER A 67 -1.65 2.24 18.71
N LYS A 68 -0.94 2.55 19.80
CA LYS A 68 -0.14 3.77 19.89
C LYS A 68 1.19 3.63 19.15
N GLU A 69 1.74 2.41 19.10
CA GLU A 69 3.02 2.11 18.46
C GLU A 69 2.87 1.80 16.97
N PRO A 70 3.64 2.45 16.07
CA PRO A 70 3.49 2.30 14.62
C PRO A 70 3.59 0.85 14.11
N LEU A 71 4.62 0.11 14.54
CA LEU A 71 4.87 -1.23 14.03
C LEU A 71 3.81 -2.24 14.48
N ASP A 72 3.34 -2.14 15.73
CA ASP A 72 2.28 -3.02 16.24
C ASP A 72 0.94 -2.71 15.59
N GLY A 73 0.68 -1.43 15.30
CA GLY A 73 -0.48 -1.01 14.54
C GLY A 73 -0.45 -1.52 13.10
N LEU A 74 0.70 -1.45 12.42
CA LEU A 74 0.87 -1.99 11.07
C LEU A 74 0.73 -3.51 11.03
N ARG A 75 1.25 -4.24 12.03
CA ARG A 75 1.04 -5.70 12.16
C ARG A 75 -0.43 -6.04 12.34
N THR A 76 -1.13 -5.29 13.19
CA THR A 76 -2.57 -5.45 13.40
C THR A 76 -3.36 -5.17 12.12
N ALA A 77 -3.00 -4.10 11.42
CA ALA A 77 -3.61 -3.75 10.13
C ALA A 77 -3.37 -4.84 9.08
N LEU A 78 -2.15 -5.36 8.96
CA LEU A 78 -1.81 -6.44 8.04
C LEU A 78 -2.63 -7.71 8.35
N GLY A 79 -2.85 -8.03 9.63
CA GLY A 79 -3.71 -9.15 10.04
C GLY A 79 -5.19 -8.95 9.71
N ARG A 80 -5.65 -7.70 9.51
CA ARG A 80 -7.01 -7.36 9.06
C ARG A 80 -7.12 -7.24 7.53
N ALA A 81 -6.00 -7.12 6.82
CA ALA A 81 -5.99 -6.95 5.38
C ALA A 81 -6.48 -8.22 4.66
N PRO A 82 -7.19 -8.10 3.54
CA PRO A 82 -7.54 -9.25 2.72
C PRO A 82 -6.29 -10.00 2.28
N GLN A 83 -6.30 -11.33 2.43
CA GLN A 83 -5.28 -12.17 1.84
C GLN A 83 -5.64 -12.43 0.39
N CYS A 84 -4.88 -11.86 -0.55
CA CYS A 84 -5.07 -12.15 -1.96
C CYS A 84 -4.59 -13.60 -2.22
N GLY A 85 -5.52 -14.41 -2.72
CA GLY A 85 -5.24 -15.77 -3.15
C GLY A 85 -5.56 -15.95 -4.63
N PRO A 86 -5.04 -17.01 -5.26
CA PRO A 86 -4.09 -17.98 -4.72
C PRO A 86 -2.65 -17.46 -4.66
N PHE A 87 -1.83 -18.02 -3.76
CA PHE A 87 -0.41 -17.68 -3.67
C PHE A 87 0.34 -18.16 -4.91
N MET A 88 1.08 -17.27 -5.56
CA MET A 88 1.95 -17.59 -6.69
C MET A 88 3.41 -17.34 -6.28
N SER A 89 4.22 -18.41 -6.25
CA SER A 89 5.58 -18.36 -5.73
C SER A 89 6.55 -17.52 -6.54
N ASP A 90 6.21 -17.19 -7.79
CA ASP A 90 7.04 -16.45 -8.75
C ASP A 90 6.70 -14.95 -8.86
N GLN A 91 5.68 -14.49 -8.13
CA GLN A 91 5.29 -13.08 -8.06
C GLN A 91 5.90 -12.42 -6.81
N PRO A 92 6.58 -11.27 -6.93
CA PRO A 92 7.27 -10.66 -5.79
C PRO A 92 6.32 -9.93 -4.82
N PHE A 93 5.05 -9.75 -5.19
CA PHE A 93 4.04 -9.13 -4.35
C PHE A 93 2.66 -9.74 -4.61
N SER A 94 2.01 -10.22 -3.55
CA SER A 94 0.68 -10.88 -3.61
C SER A 94 -0.31 -10.19 -2.68
N GLY A 95 -0.23 -8.87 -2.55
CA GLY A 95 -1.08 -8.09 -1.66
C GLY A 95 -0.47 -7.86 -0.27
N GLY A 96 -1.18 -7.08 0.54
CA GLY A 96 -0.71 -6.53 1.81
C GLY A 96 -1.03 -5.05 1.90
N LEU A 97 -0.32 -4.34 2.79
CA LEU A 97 -0.50 -2.90 2.97
C LEU A 97 0.32 -2.14 1.93
N VAL A 98 -0.34 -1.31 1.12
CA VAL A 98 0.31 -0.44 0.13
C VAL A 98 0.08 1.01 0.51
N GLY A 99 1.13 1.82 0.52
CA GLY A 99 1.00 3.19 0.99
C GLY A 99 2.32 3.92 1.09
N VAL A 100 2.32 4.97 1.91
CA VAL A 100 3.43 5.89 2.11
C VAL A 100 3.74 6.05 3.59
N ALA A 101 5.02 6.15 3.90
CA ALA A 101 5.52 6.61 5.20
C ALA A 101 6.06 8.03 5.02
N ALA A 102 5.60 8.98 5.82
CA ALA A 102 6.19 10.30 5.85
C ALA A 102 7.56 10.24 6.55
N PHE A 103 8.46 11.15 6.17
CA PHE A 103 9.78 11.22 6.80
C PHE A 103 9.68 11.37 8.32
N ASP A 104 8.75 12.18 8.83
CA ASP A 104 8.58 12.43 10.26
C ASP A 104 8.22 11.17 11.08
N LEU A 105 7.78 10.07 10.44
CA LEU A 105 7.58 8.79 11.12
C LEU A 105 8.86 8.29 11.82
N VAL A 106 10.05 8.65 11.31
CA VAL A 106 11.34 8.29 11.90
C VAL A 106 11.49 8.79 13.35
N ARG A 107 10.79 9.86 13.71
CA ARG A 107 10.77 10.45 15.07
C ARG A 107 10.09 9.55 16.11
N ARG A 108 9.32 8.56 15.66
CA ARG A 108 8.72 7.53 16.51
C ARG A 108 9.74 6.49 16.97
N PHE A 109 10.84 6.37 16.24
CA PHE A 109 11.89 5.37 16.49
C PHE A 109 13.15 6.00 17.10
N TYR A 110 13.38 7.29 16.84
CA TYR A 110 14.59 7.98 17.26
C TYR A 110 14.30 9.36 17.86
N PRO A 111 15.04 9.77 18.91
CA PRO A 111 14.92 11.11 19.47
C PRO A 111 15.52 12.12 18.50
N LEU A 112 14.66 12.93 17.87
CA LEU A 112 15.07 13.97 16.91
C LEU A 112 14.49 15.34 17.32
N PRO A 113 15.21 16.46 17.08
CA PRO A 113 14.71 17.80 17.37
C PRO A 113 13.41 18.09 16.63
N GLN A 114 12.46 18.82 17.23
CA GLN A 114 11.16 19.09 16.61
C GLN A 114 11.29 19.60 15.17
N ALA A 115 10.42 19.10 14.28
CA ALA A 115 10.38 19.55 12.89
C ALA A 115 10.07 21.06 12.84
N PRO A 116 10.78 21.83 11.99
CA PRO A 116 10.55 23.28 11.88
C PRO A 116 9.15 23.61 11.37
N HIS A 117 8.53 22.69 10.63
CA HIS A 117 7.14 22.78 10.17
C HIS A 117 6.39 21.52 10.55
N ARG A 118 5.18 21.69 11.10
CA ARG A 118 4.31 20.57 11.43
C ARG A 118 3.46 20.21 10.21
N SER A 119 3.57 18.97 9.74
CA SER A 119 2.70 18.44 8.70
C SER A 119 1.25 18.37 9.18
N THR A 120 0.29 18.67 8.31
CA THR A 120 -1.14 18.41 8.51
C THR A 120 -1.56 17.03 7.99
N HIS A 121 -0.65 16.31 7.33
CA HIS A 121 -0.87 14.96 6.83
C HIS A 121 -0.48 13.90 7.87
N PRO A 122 -1.04 12.69 7.79
CA PRO A 122 -0.60 11.55 8.60
C PRO A 122 0.90 11.29 8.46
N GLU A 123 1.51 10.75 9.53
CA GLU A 123 2.89 10.23 9.54
C GLU A 123 3.04 9.00 8.64
N GLY A 124 1.94 8.35 8.29
CA GLY A 124 1.87 7.29 7.29
C GLY A 124 0.42 7.05 6.85
N ALA A 125 0.23 6.62 5.61
CA ALA A 125 -1.08 6.33 5.05
C ALA A 125 -0.98 5.08 4.17
N TYR A 126 -1.79 4.07 4.47
CA TYR A 126 -1.79 2.80 3.76
C TYR A 126 -3.22 2.35 3.46
N MET A 127 -3.32 1.40 2.55
CA MET A 127 -4.51 0.68 2.17
C MET A 127 -4.26 -0.82 2.04
#